data_AF-A0A9D0NX06-F1
#
_entry.id   AF-A0A9D0NX06-F1
#
_cell.length_a   1.000
_cell.length_b   1.000
_cell.length_c   1.000
_cell.angle_alpha   90.00
_cell.angle_beta   90.00
_cell.angle_gamma   90.00
#
_symmetry.space_group_name_H-M   'P 1'
#
loop_
_entity.id
_entity.type
_entity.pdbx_description
1 polymer ?
#
loop_
_entity_poly.entity_id
_entity_poly.type
_entity_poly.pdbx_seq_one_letter_code
_entity_poly.pdbx_strand_id
1 'polypeptide(L)'
;MPLVDMKDMLRHAYDHGYAVGAFDLVNLDFLEGILAAAERARAPVILSLAESHFEYFDFELLMPAVEAAAKRATVPVAIHLDHGASIESAVRSIKYGCNGVMVDASHTDLGENIRITRSVVETAHACGVPVEGELGYVPGVEGEDAERHPGEVAYTTLAEARAYVERTCVDFLAVSIGTVHGHMKGKPRLDYQRLKQINEALGIPLVIHGGSGLSDNQFRRLITNGVAKINYYTALADVAGASIRANAKADRAGSYTGLMKDVQGAVSAEVESRMRLWGSAGRAAEVLSRCRPWMPVEHLIIYNVEGIDENRVEMMMAEGRRVLGAIPGVREVVTGRAVQEKAKYRYTWLVRFCHPAVIDSYREHPDHVLFADKLFRPLAAERISIDFRIMETVFSVQSHYDMAL
;
A
#
# COMPACT_ATOMS: atom_id res chain seq x y z
N MET A 1 16.69 4.28 -3.26
CA MET A 1 15.68 3.24 -2.95
C MET A 1 15.16 3.41 -1.53
N PRO A 2 13.86 3.64 -1.33
CA PRO A 2 13.25 3.82 -0.01
C PRO A 2 11.99 2.95 0.19
N LEU A 3 11.48 2.30 -0.86
CA LEU A 3 10.34 1.39 -0.75
C LEU A 3 10.82 0.05 -0.16
N VAL A 4 10.25 -0.35 0.96
CA VAL A 4 10.64 -1.55 1.71
C VAL A 4 9.47 -2.52 1.87
N ASP A 5 9.78 -3.78 2.14
CA ASP A 5 8.79 -4.79 2.50
C ASP A 5 8.02 -4.36 3.75
N MET A 6 6.70 -4.21 3.62
CA MET A 6 5.83 -3.71 4.70
C MET A 6 5.75 -4.70 5.88
N LYS A 7 5.89 -6.00 5.64
CA LYS A 7 5.93 -7.03 6.69
C LYS A 7 7.17 -6.87 7.55
N ASP A 8 8.32 -6.67 6.92
CA ASP A 8 9.56 -6.42 7.65
C ASP A 8 9.47 -5.10 8.43
N MET A 9 8.92 -4.04 7.83
CA MET A 9 8.74 -2.73 8.46
C MET A 9 7.88 -2.81 9.73
N LEU A 10 6.71 -3.44 9.65
CA LEU A 10 5.80 -3.55 10.79
C LEU A 10 6.28 -4.57 11.82
N ARG A 11 6.98 -5.63 11.40
CA ARG A 11 7.65 -6.54 12.33
C ARG A 11 8.71 -5.81 13.13
N HIS A 12 9.52 -4.98 12.47
CA HIS A 12 10.52 -4.17 13.16
C HIS A 12 9.86 -3.23 14.18
N ALA A 13 8.76 -2.56 13.81
CA ALA A 13 8.01 -1.70 14.73
C ALA A 13 7.49 -2.44 15.96
N TYR A 14 6.89 -3.59 15.74
CA TYR A 14 6.40 -4.48 16.78
C TYR A 14 7.50 -4.92 17.74
N ASP A 15 8.63 -5.44 17.22
CA ASP A 15 9.73 -5.97 18.03
C ASP A 15 10.46 -4.87 18.84
N HIS A 16 10.39 -3.61 18.41
CA HIS A 16 11.05 -2.47 19.07
C HIS A 16 10.09 -1.54 19.82
N GLY A 17 8.81 -1.90 19.95
CA GLY A 17 7.83 -1.21 20.78
C GLY A 17 7.48 0.21 20.30
N TYR A 18 7.32 0.40 18.99
CA TYR A 18 6.82 1.65 18.40
C TYR A 18 5.75 1.37 17.33
N ALA A 19 5.04 2.40 16.87
CA ALA A 19 4.10 2.27 15.76
C ALA A 19 4.49 3.11 14.54
N VAL A 20 4.30 2.54 13.35
CA VAL A 20 4.38 3.25 12.07
C VAL A 20 3.04 3.89 11.78
N GLY A 21 3.06 5.16 11.36
CA GLY A 21 1.86 5.83 10.91
C GLY A 21 1.50 5.41 9.49
N ALA A 22 0.26 4.99 9.29
CA ALA A 22 -0.39 4.86 8.00
C ALA A 22 -1.27 6.08 7.78
N PHE A 23 -0.78 7.00 6.97
CA PHE A 23 -1.42 8.29 6.74
C PHE A 23 -2.12 8.26 5.39
N ASP A 24 -3.44 8.46 5.40
CA ASP A 24 -4.18 8.52 4.15
C ASP A 24 -3.86 9.79 3.40
N LEU A 25 -3.71 9.65 2.09
CA LEU A 25 -3.49 10.76 1.17
C LEU A 25 -4.57 10.79 0.11
N VAL A 26 -4.95 12.01 -0.27
CA VAL A 26 -6.00 12.27 -1.27
C VAL A 26 -5.48 13.09 -2.46
N ASN A 27 -4.30 13.71 -2.33
CA ASN A 27 -3.67 14.54 -3.37
C ASN A 27 -2.16 14.70 -3.12
N LEU A 28 -1.51 15.54 -3.95
CA LEU A 28 -0.07 15.81 -3.86
C LEU A 28 0.33 16.61 -2.62
N ASP A 29 -0.51 17.54 -2.12
CA ASP A 29 -0.21 18.29 -0.90
C ASP A 29 -0.06 17.36 0.32
N PHE A 30 -0.93 16.34 0.41
CA PHE A 30 -0.84 15.30 1.44
C PHE A 30 0.40 14.43 1.24
N LEU A 31 0.62 13.93 0.03
CA LEU A 31 1.79 13.09 -0.30
C LEU A 31 3.10 13.80 0.08
N GLU A 32 3.28 15.04 -0.35
CA GLU A 32 4.49 15.81 -0.05
C GLU A 32 4.58 16.19 1.43
N GLY A 33 3.46 16.54 2.07
CA GLY A 33 3.43 16.86 3.50
C GLY A 33 3.84 15.67 4.38
N ILE A 34 3.29 14.48 4.09
CA ILE A 34 3.59 13.22 4.78
C ILE A 34 5.07 12.85 4.59
N LEU A 35 5.57 12.85 3.36
CA LEU A 35 6.95 12.48 3.07
C LEU A 35 7.95 13.48 3.69
N ALA A 36 7.70 14.78 3.56
CA ALA A 36 8.56 15.80 4.16
C ALA A 36 8.65 15.64 5.69
N ALA A 37 7.55 15.27 6.35
CA ALA A 37 7.52 14.98 7.78
C ALA A 37 8.34 13.72 8.10
N ALA A 38 8.14 12.64 7.34
CA ALA A 38 8.85 11.38 7.50
C ALA A 38 10.38 11.58 7.38
N GLU A 39 10.82 12.35 6.40
CA GLU A 39 12.24 12.64 6.16
C GLU A 39 12.84 13.49 7.29
N ARG A 40 12.18 14.58 7.69
CA ARG A 40 12.64 15.40 8.83
C ARG A 40 12.70 14.60 10.13
N ALA A 41 11.70 13.75 10.37
CA ALA A 41 11.64 12.88 11.53
C ALA A 41 12.62 11.70 11.43
N ARG A 42 13.15 11.41 10.24
CA ARG A 42 13.91 10.18 9.93
C ARG A 42 13.12 8.95 10.38
N ALA A 43 11.86 8.87 9.98
CA ALA A 43 10.91 7.84 10.42
C ALA A 43 10.43 6.96 9.25
N PRO A 44 10.16 5.66 9.48
CA PRO A 44 9.39 4.86 8.54
C PRO A 44 7.96 5.40 8.41
N VAL A 45 7.37 5.27 7.21
CA VAL A 45 6.01 5.74 6.94
C VAL A 45 5.28 4.81 5.98
N ILE A 46 3.96 4.69 6.17
CA ILE A 46 3.05 4.04 5.24
C ILE A 46 2.19 5.12 4.56
N LEU A 47 2.27 5.18 3.24
CA LEU A 47 1.39 5.99 2.40
C LEU A 47 0.11 5.18 2.19
N SER A 48 -0.98 5.59 2.84
CA SER A 48 -2.24 4.85 2.93
C SER A 48 -3.29 5.44 1.99
N LEU A 49 -4.17 4.56 1.51
CA LEU A 49 -5.01 4.81 0.35
C LEU A 49 -6.36 4.12 0.61
N ALA A 50 -7.27 4.84 1.26
CA ALA A 50 -8.59 4.30 1.55
C ALA A 50 -9.43 4.14 0.28
N GLU A 51 -9.98 2.94 0.07
CA GLU A 51 -10.85 2.65 -1.09
C GLU A 51 -12.05 3.58 -1.14
N SER A 52 -12.55 4.01 0.02
CA SER A 52 -13.65 4.95 0.14
C SER A 52 -13.37 6.32 -0.52
N HIS A 53 -12.10 6.71 -0.69
CA HIS A 53 -11.72 7.94 -1.39
C HIS A 53 -11.75 7.81 -2.92
N PHE A 54 -11.83 6.59 -3.47
CA PHE A 54 -11.73 6.36 -4.91
C PHE A 54 -12.94 6.90 -5.69
N GLU A 55 -14.06 7.16 -5.01
CA GLU A 55 -15.23 7.83 -5.60
C GLU A 55 -14.98 9.33 -5.89
N TYR A 56 -14.02 9.94 -5.19
CA TYR A 56 -13.77 11.38 -5.19
C TYR A 56 -12.45 11.74 -5.90
N PHE A 57 -11.46 10.86 -5.84
CA PHE A 57 -10.12 11.09 -6.35
C PHE A 57 -9.73 10.02 -7.36
N ASP A 58 -9.21 10.45 -8.52
CA ASP A 58 -8.65 9.54 -9.51
C ASP A 58 -7.34 8.94 -8.99
N PHE A 59 -7.50 7.80 -8.37
CA PHE A 59 -6.44 7.09 -7.70
C PHE A 59 -5.43 6.49 -8.69
N GLU A 60 -5.91 6.06 -9.86
CA GLU A 60 -5.04 5.52 -10.92
C GLU A 60 -4.07 6.57 -11.42
N LEU A 61 -4.53 7.83 -11.52
CA LEU A 61 -3.70 8.96 -11.90
C LEU A 61 -2.72 9.38 -10.79
N LEU A 62 -3.10 9.23 -9.52
CA LEU A 62 -2.27 9.61 -8.37
C LEU A 62 -1.15 8.61 -8.09
N MET A 63 -1.39 7.33 -8.31
CA MET A 63 -0.44 6.26 -7.93
C MET A 63 0.94 6.34 -8.57
N PRO A 64 1.10 6.71 -9.86
CA PRO A 64 2.42 6.95 -10.43
C PRO A 64 3.22 8.01 -9.65
N ALA A 65 2.58 9.06 -9.15
CA ALA A 65 3.24 10.08 -8.34
C ALA A 65 3.60 9.55 -6.94
N VAL A 66 2.70 8.80 -6.30
CA VAL A 66 2.94 8.14 -5.00
C VAL A 66 4.13 7.19 -5.09
N GLU A 67 4.15 6.31 -6.09
CA GLU A 67 5.23 5.33 -6.29
C GLU A 67 6.56 6.02 -6.61
N ALA A 68 6.54 7.06 -7.46
CA ALA A 68 7.73 7.85 -7.77
C ALA A 68 8.29 8.58 -6.54
N ALA A 69 7.42 9.18 -5.71
CA ALA A 69 7.83 9.86 -4.49
C ALA A 69 8.36 8.87 -3.44
N ALA A 70 7.67 7.74 -3.25
CA ALA A 70 8.11 6.65 -2.38
C ALA A 70 9.47 6.07 -2.81
N LYS A 71 9.79 6.03 -4.11
CA LYS A 71 11.10 5.62 -4.65
C LYS A 71 12.19 6.69 -4.50
N ARG A 72 11.84 7.94 -4.28
CA ARG A 72 12.79 9.07 -4.13
C ARG A 72 13.08 9.46 -2.69
N ALA A 73 12.22 9.09 -1.75
CA ALA A 73 12.38 9.38 -0.33
C ALA A 73 13.75 8.93 0.23
N THR A 74 14.14 9.49 1.37
CA THR A 74 15.38 9.12 2.08
C THR A 74 15.13 8.21 3.28
N VAL A 75 13.87 7.84 3.52
CA VAL A 75 13.39 7.04 4.64
C VAL A 75 12.62 5.81 4.15
N PRO A 76 12.42 4.76 4.97
CA PRO A 76 11.60 3.61 4.58
C PRO A 76 10.15 4.00 4.33
N VAL A 77 9.62 3.64 3.18
CA VAL A 77 8.24 3.86 2.75
C VAL A 77 7.60 2.52 2.39
N ALA A 78 6.31 2.37 2.72
CA ALA A 78 5.42 1.36 2.16
C ALA A 78 4.16 2.05 1.61
N ILE A 79 3.46 1.38 0.70
CA ILE A 79 2.23 1.87 0.08
C ILE A 79 1.13 0.84 0.35
N HIS A 80 0.03 1.28 0.94
CA HIS A 80 -0.99 0.39 1.49
C HIS A 80 -2.39 0.74 0.99
N LEU A 81 -3.16 -0.27 0.58
CA LEU A 81 -4.61 -0.14 0.40
C LEU A 81 -5.29 -0.24 1.76
N ASP A 82 -6.12 0.73 2.10
CA ASP A 82 -6.93 0.75 3.33
C ASP A 82 -8.40 0.43 3.04
N HIS A 83 -9.02 -0.35 3.93
CA HIS A 83 -10.41 -0.80 3.83
C HIS A 83 -10.82 -1.42 2.47
N GLY A 84 -9.96 -2.30 1.93
CA GLY A 84 -10.25 -3.02 0.69
C GLY A 84 -11.51 -3.90 0.82
N ALA A 85 -12.52 -3.68 -0.02
CA ALA A 85 -13.81 -4.35 0.08
C ALA A 85 -13.84 -5.75 -0.58
N SER A 86 -12.83 -6.09 -1.39
CA SER A 86 -12.86 -7.27 -2.26
C SER A 86 -11.48 -7.75 -2.72
N ILE A 87 -11.43 -8.96 -3.28
CA ILE A 87 -10.23 -9.50 -3.94
C ILE A 87 -9.87 -8.67 -5.18
N GLU A 88 -10.86 -8.17 -5.92
CA GLU A 88 -10.67 -7.31 -7.07
C GLU A 88 -9.99 -6.01 -6.66
N SER A 89 -10.41 -5.41 -5.54
CA SER A 89 -9.78 -4.20 -4.97
C SER A 89 -8.32 -4.46 -4.58
N ALA A 90 -8.04 -5.59 -3.92
CA ALA A 90 -6.69 -5.98 -3.55
C ALA A 90 -5.79 -6.17 -4.80
N VAL A 91 -6.24 -6.96 -5.79
CA VAL A 91 -5.50 -7.23 -7.03
C VAL A 91 -5.22 -5.93 -7.80
N ARG A 92 -6.24 -5.06 -7.91
CA ARG A 92 -6.12 -3.76 -8.58
C ARG A 92 -5.12 -2.85 -7.87
N SER A 93 -5.13 -2.81 -6.54
CA SER A 93 -4.20 -1.97 -5.76
C SER A 93 -2.75 -2.44 -5.84
N ILE A 94 -2.52 -3.76 -5.81
CA ILE A 94 -1.20 -4.37 -6.07
C ILE A 94 -0.71 -3.98 -7.48
N LYS A 95 -1.61 -4.03 -8.47
CA LYS A 95 -1.32 -3.59 -9.83
C LYS A 95 -0.97 -2.10 -9.93
N TYR A 96 -1.45 -1.23 -9.03
CA TYR A 96 -1.13 0.20 -9.05
C TYR A 96 0.08 0.61 -8.23
N GLY A 97 0.41 -0.06 -7.13
CA GLY A 97 1.69 0.20 -6.43
C GLY A 97 1.74 -0.31 -5.02
N CYS A 98 0.60 -0.76 -4.48
CA CYS A 98 0.53 -1.17 -3.10
C CYS A 98 1.40 -2.41 -2.86
N ASN A 99 2.24 -2.32 -1.84
CA ASN A 99 3.04 -3.42 -1.32
C ASN A 99 2.61 -3.82 0.10
N GLY A 100 1.38 -3.45 0.47
CA GLY A 100 0.55 -4.06 1.50
C GLY A 100 -0.91 -3.81 1.16
N VAL A 101 -1.81 -4.69 1.55
CA VAL A 101 -3.25 -4.50 1.35
C VAL A 101 -4.02 -4.84 2.61
N MET A 102 -5.08 -4.10 2.88
CA MET A 102 -6.10 -4.46 3.85
C MET A 102 -7.31 -5.05 3.14
N VAL A 103 -7.91 -6.09 3.73
CA VAL A 103 -9.26 -6.53 3.40
C VAL A 103 -10.16 -6.34 4.60
N ASP A 104 -11.25 -5.59 4.39
CA ASP A 104 -12.24 -5.32 5.41
C ASP A 104 -13.55 -6.06 5.10
N ALA A 105 -13.64 -7.26 5.65
CA ALA A 105 -14.87 -8.04 5.69
C ALA A 105 -15.49 -8.07 7.10
N SER A 106 -15.16 -7.09 7.94
CA SER A 106 -15.54 -7.01 9.35
C SER A 106 -17.06 -6.94 9.59
N HIS A 107 -17.80 -6.44 8.61
CA HIS A 107 -19.26 -6.38 8.60
C HIS A 107 -19.95 -7.73 8.37
N THR A 108 -19.20 -8.77 7.98
CA THR A 108 -19.73 -10.13 7.78
C THR A 108 -19.56 -10.99 9.02
N ASP A 109 -20.24 -12.14 9.10
CA ASP A 109 -19.98 -13.09 10.19
C ASP A 109 -18.54 -13.64 10.12
N LEU A 110 -18.03 -14.12 11.25
CA LEU A 110 -16.64 -14.59 11.36
C LEU A 110 -16.28 -15.65 10.30
N GLY A 111 -17.19 -16.56 9.97
CA GLY A 111 -16.94 -17.63 9.02
C GLY A 111 -16.73 -17.09 7.61
N GLU A 112 -17.58 -16.16 7.21
CA GLU A 112 -17.50 -15.48 5.92
C GLU A 112 -16.30 -14.52 5.85
N ASN A 113 -16.04 -13.74 6.90
CA ASN A 113 -14.87 -12.88 6.98
C ASN A 113 -13.57 -13.69 6.80
N ILE A 114 -13.44 -14.84 7.48
CA ILE A 114 -12.30 -15.74 7.30
C ILE A 114 -12.20 -16.24 5.86
N ARG A 115 -13.32 -16.62 5.24
CA ARG A 115 -13.34 -17.13 3.85
C ARG A 115 -12.87 -16.07 2.85
N ILE A 116 -13.43 -14.87 2.94
CA ILE A 116 -13.07 -13.74 2.05
C ILE A 116 -11.60 -13.36 2.26
N THR A 117 -11.21 -13.15 3.51
CA THR A 117 -9.85 -12.75 3.86
C THR A 117 -8.83 -13.79 3.41
N ARG A 118 -9.11 -15.08 3.60
CA ARG A 118 -8.22 -16.15 3.14
C ARG A 118 -7.99 -16.13 1.63
N SER A 119 -9.04 -15.89 0.84
CA SER A 119 -8.95 -15.75 -0.61
C SER A 119 -8.03 -14.59 -1.04
N VAL A 120 -8.12 -13.46 -0.32
CA VAL A 120 -7.23 -12.31 -0.54
C VAL A 120 -5.81 -12.63 -0.13
N VAL A 121 -5.60 -13.26 1.04
CA VAL A 121 -4.28 -13.69 1.54
C VAL A 121 -3.58 -14.59 0.53
N GLU A 122 -4.24 -15.61 0.00
CA GLU A 122 -3.65 -16.53 -0.97
C GLU A 122 -3.17 -15.79 -2.24
N THR A 123 -4.00 -14.87 -2.74
CA THR A 123 -3.69 -14.08 -3.94
C THR A 123 -2.57 -13.06 -3.69
N ALA A 124 -2.63 -12.32 -2.59
CA ALA A 124 -1.65 -11.30 -2.24
C ALA A 124 -0.29 -11.91 -1.88
N HIS A 125 -0.27 -13.03 -1.14
CA HIS A 125 0.96 -13.75 -0.80
C HIS A 125 1.64 -14.34 -2.05
N ALA A 126 0.87 -14.80 -3.04
CA ALA A 126 1.39 -15.18 -4.36
C ALA A 126 2.04 -14.00 -5.12
N CYS A 127 1.72 -12.76 -4.71
CA CYS A 127 2.35 -11.53 -5.18
C CYS A 127 3.45 -11.02 -4.23
N GLY A 128 3.75 -11.72 -3.14
CA GLY A 128 4.67 -11.27 -2.08
C GLY A 128 4.16 -10.11 -1.24
N VAL A 129 2.87 -9.77 -1.33
CA VAL A 129 2.25 -8.63 -0.65
C VAL A 129 1.63 -9.09 0.67
N PRO A 130 1.98 -8.51 1.82
CA PRO A 130 1.36 -8.83 3.09
C PRO A 130 -0.08 -8.29 3.19
N VAL A 131 -0.89 -8.99 3.98
CA VAL A 131 -2.31 -8.67 4.17
C VAL A 131 -2.61 -8.31 5.61
N GLU A 132 -3.29 -7.18 5.78
CA GLU A 132 -4.01 -6.81 6.99
C GLU A 132 -5.46 -7.30 6.90
N GLY A 133 -5.93 -7.99 7.94
CA GLY A 133 -7.35 -8.29 8.10
C GLY A 133 -7.95 -7.49 9.25
N GLU A 134 -9.27 -7.32 9.23
CA GLU A 134 -10.02 -6.69 10.32
C GLU A 134 -10.95 -7.67 11.01
N LEU A 135 -10.93 -7.63 12.34
CA LEU A 135 -11.83 -8.41 13.19
C LEU A 135 -12.44 -7.54 14.30
N GLY A 136 -13.74 -7.71 14.53
CA GLY A 136 -14.54 -6.77 15.29
C GLY A 136 -15.23 -5.80 14.33
N TYR A 137 -15.68 -4.65 14.82
CA TYR A 137 -16.21 -3.60 13.95
C TYR A 137 -15.87 -2.22 14.53
N VAL A 138 -15.35 -1.34 13.69
CA VAL A 138 -15.02 0.05 14.02
C VAL A 138 -16.01 0.97 13.29
N PRO A 139 -17.10 1.42 13.96
CA PRO A 139 -18.08 2.27 13.32
C PRO A 139 -17.53 3.69 13.13
N GLY A 140 -18.13 4.46 12.20
CA GLY A 140 -17.90 5.90 12.09
C GLY A 140 -17.85 6.46 10.67
N VAL A 141 -17.32 7.68 10.57
CA VAL A 141 -17.17 8.40 9.30
C VAL A 141 -15.73 8.30 8.85
N GLU A 142 -15.55 7.74 7.66
CA GLU A 142 -14.28 7.68 6.94
C GLU A 142 -14.47 8.41 5.61
N GLY A 143 -13.53 9.26 5.21
CA GLY A 143 -13.65 10.08 4.01
C GLY A 143 -14.47 11.36 4.14
N GLU A 144 -14.83 11.94 2.99
CA GLU A 144 -15.26 13.34 2.91
C GLU A 144 -16.73 13.59 3.29
N ASP A 145 -17.63 12.59 3.30
CA ASP A 145 -19.00 12.74 3.81
C ASP A 145 -19.73 11.38 4.03
N ALA A 146 -20.63 11.35 5.03
CA ALA A 146 -21.52 10.26 5.51
C ALA A 146 -20.88 9.11 6.34
N GLU A 147 -21.68 8.49 7.23
CA GLU A 147 -21.29 7.25 7.95
C GLU A 147 -21.09 6.12 6.94
N ARG A 148 -19.84 5.87 6.56
CA ARG A 148 -19.47 4.76 5.67
C ARG A 148 -19.37 3.43 6.40
N HIS A 149 -19.23 3.50 7.71
CA HIS A 149 -19.24 2.35 8.62
C HIS A 149 -20.39 2.48 9.63
N PRO A 150 -21.66 2.30 9.19
CA PRO A 150 -22.82 2.39 10.06
C PRO A 150 -22.93 1.14 10.97
N GLY A 151 -23.06 1.34 12.27
CA GLY A 151 -23.27 0.23 13.21
C GLY A 151 -22.80 0.53 14.63
N GLU A 152 -22.81 -0.50 15.47
CA GLU A 152 -22.30 -0.45 16.85
C GLU A 152 -20.93 -1.12 16.95
N VAL A 153 -20.09 -0.65 17.87
CA VAL A 153 -18.77 -1.23 18.12
C VAL A 153 -18.90 -2.71 18.47
N ALA A 154 -18.30 -3.58 17.67
CA ALA A 154 -18.15 -4.99 17.99
C ALA A 154 -16.70 -5.26 18.41
N TYR A 155 -16.47 -5.56 19.69
CA TYR A 155 -15.12 -5.76 20.20
C TYR A 155 -14.56 -7.11 19.78
N THR A 156 -13.32 -7.13 19.32
CA THR A 156 -12.57 -8.34 18.97
C THR A 156 -12.37 -9.26 20.17
N THR A 157 -12.88 -10.48 20.18
CA THR A 157 -12.56 -11.42 21.27
C THR A 157 -11.24 -12.16 21.01
N LEU A 158 -10.57 -12.61 22.08
CA LEU A 158 -9.35 -13.42 21.96
C LEU A 158 -9.59 -14.73 21.19
N ALA A 159 -10.72 -15.40 21.41
CA ALA A 159 -11.03 -16.67 20.75
C ALA A 159 -11.21 -16.48 19.24
N GLU A 160 -11.96 -15.46 18.83
CA GLU A 160 -12.14 -15.12 17.42
C GLU A 160 -10.80 -14.71 16.78
N ALA A 161 -10.00 -13.89 17.46
CA ALA A 161 -8.71 -13.44 16.93
C ALA A 161 -7.75 -14.60 16.66
N ARG A 162 -7.67 -15.59 17.56
CA ARG A 162 -6.87 -16.81 17.35
C ARG A 162 -7.36 -17.61 16.15
N ALA A 163 -8.67 -17.89 16.10
CA ALA A 163 -9.27 -18.64 15.01
C ALA A 163 -9.10 -17.92 13.66
N TYR A 164 -9.21 -16.59 13.66
CA TYR A 164 -9.08 -15.75 12.49
C TYR A 164 -7.67 -15.80 11.92
N VAL A 165 -6.64 -15.50 12.73
CA VAL A 165 -5.24 -15.51 12.27
C VAL A 165 -4.82 -16.90 11.83
N GLU A 166 -5.19 -17.95 12.58
CA GLU A 166 -4.87 -19.34 12.25
C GLU A 166 -5.44 -19.75 10.87
N ARG A 167 -6.68 -19.36 10.57
CA ARG A 167 -7.38 -19.80 9.37
C ARG A 167 -7.17 -18.90 8.15
N THR A 168 -6.88 -17.62 8.36
CA THR A 168 -6.62 -16.67 7.26
C THR A 168 -5.15 -16.61 6.90
N CYS A 169 -4.27 -16.68 7.90
CA CYS A 169 -2.84 -16.39 7.81
C CYS A 169 -2.52 -14.92 7.43
N VAL A 170 -3.33 -13.97 7.89
CA VAL A 170 -3.00 -12.53 7.78
C VAL A 170 -1.68 -12.20 8.48
N ASP A 171 -1.00 -11.17 7.98
CA ASP A 171 0.29 -10.72 8.49
C ASP A 171 0.14 -9.72 9.64
N PHE A 172 -0.93 -8.93 9.59
CA PHE A 172 -1.30 -7.94 10.61
C PHE A 172 -2.80 -8.04 10.90
N LEU A 173 -3.20 -7.66 12.12
CA LEU A 173 -4.60 -7.71 12.53
C LEU A 173 -5.06 -6.36 13.06
N ALA A 174 -6.01 -5.74 12.37
CA ALA A 174 -6.82 -4.66 12.90
C ALA A 174 -7.81 -5.19 13.94
N VAL A 175 -7.80 -4.57 15.11
CA VAL A 175 -8.63 -4.98 16.25
C VAL A 175 -9.53 -3.83 16.73
N SER A 176 -10.79 -4.15 16.97
CA SER A 176 -11.74 -3.25 17.61
C SER A 176 -11.70 -3.41 19.13
N ILE A 177 -11.23 -2.36 19.80
CA ILE A 177 -11.12 -2.26 21.26
C ILE A 177 -11.80 -1.00 21.83
N GLY A 178 -12.71 -0.41 21.04
CA GLY A 178 -13.45 0.79 21.41
C GLY A 178 -12.98 2.09 20.73
N THR A 179 -12.19 2.00 19.66
CA THR A 179 -11.96 3.13 18.74
C THR A 179 -13.12 3.26 17.74
N VAL A 180 -13.24 4.43 17.10
CA VAL A 180 -14.23 4.71 16.04
C VAL A 180 -13.60 5.60 14.97
N HIS A 181 -14.10 5.52 13.73
CA HIS A 181 -13.68 6.41 12.65
C HIS A 181 -14.20 7.84 12.85
N GLY A 182 -13.41 8.84 12.43
CA GLY A 182 -13.75 10.24 12.57
C GLY A 182 -13.56 10.80 13.99
N HIS A 183 -14.34 11.85 14.32
CA HIS A 183 -14.27 12.48 15.63
C HIS A 183 -15.01 11.66 16.70
N MET A 184 -14.26 11.15 17.68
CA MET A 184 -14.85 10.47 18.83
C MET A 184 -15.66 11.43 19.71
N LYS A 185 -16.94 11.11 19.94
CA LYS A 185 -17.78 11.83 20.92
C LYS A 185 -17.51 11.30 22.33
N GLY A 186 -17.05 12.16 23.23
CA GLY A 186 -16.77 11.80 24.64
C GLY A 186 -15.37 11.22 24.85
N LYS A 187 -15.11 10.64 26.04
CA LYS A 187 -13.83 9.98 26.36
C LYS A 187 -13.91 8.49 25.95
N PRO A 188 -13.21 8.05 24.89
CA PRO A 188 -13.25 6.65 24.47
C PRO A 188 -12.67 5.76 25.56
N ARG A 189 -13.41 4.71 25.92
CA ARG A 189 -12.97 3.69 26.89
C ARG A 189 -12.36 2.53 26.13
N LEU A 190 -11.05 2.60 25.94
CA LEU A 190 -10.29 1.54 25.27
C LEU A 190 -10.04 0.34 26.19
N ASP A 191 -10.30 -0.86 25.68
CA ASP A 191 -10.08 -2.12 26.38
C ASP A 191 -8.63 -2.62 26.21
N TYR A 192 -7.71 -2.02 26.98
CA TYR A 192 -6.30 -2.39 26.93
C TYR A 192 -6.01 -3.80 27.45
N GLN A 193 -6.87 -4.34 28.34
CA GLN A 193 -6.67 -5.68 28.87
C GLN A 193 -6.90 -6.71 27.76
N ARG A 194 -7.99 -6.55 26.99
CA ARG A 194 -8.26 -7.33 25.79
C ARG A 194 -7.13 -7.21 24.77
N LEU A 195 -6.68 -5.98 24.48
CA LEU A 195 -5.57 -5.74 23.55
C LEU A 195 -4.31 -6.52 23.98
N LYS A 196 -3.95 -6.44 25.27
CA LYS A 196 -2.81 -7.18 25.84
C LYS A 196 -2.95 -8.69 25.64
N GLN A 197 -4.12 -9.24 25.97
CA GLN A 197 -4.39 -10.67 25.84
C GLN A 197 -4.31 -11.15 24.39
N ILE A 198 -4.84 -10.37 23.44
CA ILE A 198 -4.74 -10.65 22.01
C ILE A 198 -3.27 -10.63 21.57
N ASN A 199 -2.53 -9.59 21.94
CA ASN A 199 -1.11 -9.45 21.60
C ASN A 199 -0.27 -10.65 22.09
N GLU A 200 -0.40 -11.00 23.37
CA GLU A 200 0.32 -12.13 23.99
C GLU A 200 0.00 -13.47 23.32
N ALA A 201 -1.22 -13.64 22.81
CA ALA A 201 -1.65 -14.89 22.20
C ALA A 201 -1.30 -15.03 20.71
N LEU A 202 -1.22 -13.93 19.97
CA LEU A 202 -0.99 -13.96 18.52
C LEU A 202 0.48 -13.74 18.14
N GLY A 203 1.20 -12.84 18.82
CA GLY A 203 2.60 -12.54 18.50
C GLY A 203 2.84 -11.89 17.13
N ILE A 204 1.80 -11.31 16.52
CA ILE A 204 1.87 -10.56 15.25
C ILE A 204 1.59 -9.07 15.49
N PRO A 205 2.04 -8.17 14.60
CA PRO A 205 1.74 -6.74 14.70
C PRO A 205 0.23 -6.47 14.71
N LEU A 206 -0.24 -5.71 15.71
CA LEU A 206 -1.63 -5.27 15.79
C LEU A 206 -1.79 -3.87 15.17
N VAL A 207 -2.98 -3.61 14.63
CA VAL A 207 -3.32 -2.35 13.95
C VAL A 207 -4.49 -1.68 14.66
N ILE A 208 -4.43 -0.36 14.77
CA ILE A 208 -5.54 0.45 15.29
C ILE A 208 -6.03 1.42 14.22
N HIS A 209 -7.32 1.29 13.95
CA HIS A 209 -8.14 2.18 13.16
C HIS A 209 -8.78 3.24 14.04
N GLY A 210 -9.00 4.44 13.49
CA GLY A 210 -9.70 5.51 14.21
C GLY A 210 -8.94 6.12 15.40
N GLY A 211 -7.74 6.67 15.17
CA GLY A 211 -6.92 7.30 16.22
C GLY A 211 -7.27 8.75 16.56
N SER A 212 -8.05 9.43 15.71
CA SER A 212 -8.35 10.87 15.85
C SER A 212 -9.09 11.19 17.14
N GLY A 213 -8.45 11.99 18.02
CA GLY A 213 -9.01 12.36 19.33
C GLY A 213 -8.53 11.51 20.51
N LEU A 214 -7.68 10.50 20.28
CA LEU A 214 -6.98 9.82 21.37
C LEU A 214 -5.92 10.73 21.99
N SER A 215 -5.79 10.67 23.31
CA SER A 215 -4.69 11.35 24.01
C SER A 215 -3.36 10.63 23.84
N ASP A 216 -2.27 11.36 23.99
CA ASP A 216 -0.91 10.83 23.95
C ASP A 216 -0.69 9.61 24.88
N ASN A 217 -1.30 9.61 26.06
CA ASN A 217 -1.20 8.47 26.97
C ASN A 217 -1.91 7.23 26.41
N GLN A 218 -3.06 7.41 25.75
CA GLN A 218 -3.78 6.31 25.13
C GLN A 218 -2.96 5.69 24.00
N PHE A 219 -2.38 6.50 23.12
CA PHE A 219 -1.47 6.01 22.08
C PHE A 219 -0.28 5.23 22.65
N ARG A 220 0.40 5.75 23.68
CA ARG A 220 1.51 5.02 24.31
C ARG A 220 1.06 3.67 24.88
N ARG A 221 -0.13 3.60 25.46
CA ARG A 221 -0.70 2.35 25.97
C ARG A 221 -1.07 1.38 24.85
N LEU A 222 -1.59 1.86 23.72
CA LEU A 222 -1.83 1.02 22.55
C LEU A 222 -0.53 0.35 22.08
N ILE A 223 0.51 1.16 21.88
CA ILE A 223 1.83 0.71 21.40
C ILE A 223 2.46 -0.29 22.37
N THR A 224 2.42 0.01 23.68
CA THR A 224 2.94 -0.89 24.73
C THR A 224 2.24 -2.26 24.73
N ASN A 225 1.03 -2.36 24.17
CA ASN A 225 0.26 -3.60 24.06
C ASN A 225 0.26 -4.18 22.64
N GLY A 226 1.30 -3.92 21.83
CA GLY A 226 1.55 -4.62 20.57
C GLY A 226 1.02 -3.93 19.31
N VAL A 227 0.50 -2.71 19.43
CA VAL A 227 0.09 -1.92 18.26
C VAL A 227 1.32 -1.37 17.55
N ALA A 228 1.46 -1.72 16.27
CA ALA A 228 2.61 -1.39 15.44
C ALA A 228 2.24 -0.58 14.18
N LYS A 229 0.95 -0.51 13.83
CA LYS A 229 0.40 0.37 12.78
C LYS A 229 -0.76 1.18 13.34
N ILE A 230 -0.82 2.46 13.01
CA ILE A 230 -1.93 3.36 13.37
C ILE A 230 -2.40 4.06 12.11
N ASN A 231 -3.67 3.90 11.77
CA ASN A 231 -4.30 4.58 10.64
C ASN A 231 -4.75 5.98 11.04
N TYR A 232 -4.52 6.96 10.17
CA TYR A 232 -4.65 8.36 10.53
C TYR A 232 -5.00 9.26 9.32
N TYR A 233 -6.26 9.73 9.31
CA TYR A 233 -6.77 10.61 8.25
C TYR A 233 -7.46 11.86 8.77
N THR A 234 -8.53 11.71 9.58
CA THR A 234 -9.44 12.82 9.92
C THR A 234 -8.72 14.08 10.41
N ALA A 235 -7.76 13.93 11.33
CA ALA A 235 -7.02 15.08 11.82
C ALA A 235 -6.13 15.75 10.75
N LEU A 236 -5.64 15.01 9.75
CA LEU A 236 -4.94 15.59 8.60
C LEU A 236 -5.90 16.42 7.73
N ALA A 237 -7.09 15.88 7.45
CA ALA A 237 -8.14 16.60 6.75
C ALA A 237 -8.56 17.88 7.51
N ASP A 238 -8.65 17.79 8.84
CA ASP A 238 -9.01 18.93 9.69
C ASP A 238 -7.98 20.05 9.65
N VAL A 239 -6.68 19.73 9.78
CA VAL A 239 -5.63 20.75 9.74
C VAL A 239 -5.50 21.37 8.35
N ALA A 240 -5.68 20.58 7.30
CA ALA A 240 -5.73 21.08 5.92
C ALA A 240 -6.91 22.04 5.73
N GLY A 241 -8.13 21.61 6.10
CA GLY A 241 -9.33 22.42 6.01
C GLY A 241 -9.27 23.69 6.89
N ALA A 242 -8.66 23.61 8.07
CA ALA A 242 -8.44 24.77 8.93
C ALA A 242 -7.49 25.78 8.29
N SER A 243 -6.41 25.32 7.63
CA SER A 243 -5.48 26.18 6.90
C SER A 243 -6.19 26.91 5.76
N ILE A 244 -6.97 26.19 4.94
CA ILE A 244 -7.75 26.78 3.83
C ILE A 244 -8.74 27.84 4.36
N ARG A 245 -9.48 27.53 5.43
CA ARG A 245 -10.43 28.47 6.04
C ARG A 245 -9.74 29.71 6.60
N ALA A 246 -8.57 29.55 7.22
CA ALA A 246 -7.78 30.66 7.73
C ALA A 246 -7.31 31.58 6.59
N ASN A 247 -6.80 31.01 5.50
CA ASN A 247 -6.38 31.76 4.31
C ASN A 247 -7.55 32.51 3.66
N ALA A 248 -8.70 31.86 3.49
CA ALA A 248 -9.90 32.48 2.95
C ALA A 248 -10.43 33.64 3.81
N LYS A 249 -10.25 33.55 5.14
CA LYS A 249 -10.60 34.63 6.07
C LYS A 249 -9.61 35.79 5.99
N ALA A 250 -8.32 35.49 5.83
CA ALA A 250 -7.25 36.48 5.73
C ALA A 250 -7.31 37.27 4.42
N ASP A 251 -7.62 36.59 3.30
CA ASP A 251 -7.80 37.20 1.99
C ASP A 251 -9.02 36.62 1.29
N ARG A 252 -10.13 37.37 1.32
CA ARG A 252 -11.39 36.96 0.69
C ARG A 252 -11.34 37.01 -0.84
N ALA A 253 -10.36 37.70 -1.41
CA ALA A 253 -10.10 37.75 -2.86
C ALA A 253 -8.95 36.80 -3.26
N GLY A 254 -8.48 35.97 -2.32
CA GLY A 254 -7.36 35.07 -2.53
C GLY A 254 -7.62 34.11 -3.70
N SER A 255 -6.62 33.99 -4.57
CA SER A 255 -6.61 32.98 -5.62
C SER A 255 -6.48 31.58 -5.03
N TYR A 256 -6.71 30.55 -5.85
CA TYR A 256 -6.49 29.15 -5.48
C TYR A 256 -5.13 28.91 -4.79
N THR A 257 -4.05 29.44 -5.36
CA THR A 257 -2.71 29.30 -4.78
C THR A 257 -2.56 30.00 -3.42
N GLY A 258 -3.25 31.12 -3.22
CA GLY A 258 -3.32 31.80 -1.92
C GLY A 258 -4.09 30.99 -0.88
N LEU A 259 -5.19 30.33 -1.29
CA LEU A 259 -6.00 29.49 -0.40
C LEU A 259 -5.29 28.19 0.01
N MET A 260 -4.53 27.59 -0.91
CA MET A 260 -3.77 26.36 -0.66
C MET A 260 -2.45 26.60 0.08
N LYS A 261 -2.05 27.86 0.26
CA LYS A 261 -0.82 28.20 0.97
C LYS A 261 -0.79 27.55 2.36
N ASP A 262 0.38 27.05 2.75
CA ASP A 262 0.65 26.44 4.06
C ASP A 262 -0.13 25.14 4.38
N VAL A 263 -1.02 24.66 3.51
CA VAL A 263 -1.77 23.39 3.70
C VAL A 263 -0.81 22.20 3.84
N GLN A 264 0.12 22.04 2.90
CA GLN A 264 1.16 21.03 2.96
C GLN A 264 1.97 21.12 4.28
N GLY A 265 2.31 22.33 4.71
CA GLY A 265 3.05 22.57 5.96
C GLY A 265 2.27 22.15 7.20
N ALA A 266 0.97 22.42 7.24
CA ALA A 266 0.07 22.02 8.32
C ALA A 266 -0.05 20.50 8.42
N VAL A 267 -0.26 19.81 7.29
CA VAL A 267 -0.27 18.33 7.23
C VAL A 267 1.08 17.78 7.71
N SER A 268 2.18 18.35 7.21
CA SER A 268 3.54 17.91 7.57
C SER A 268 3.83 18.06 9.08
N ALA A 269 3.40 19.15 9.70
CA ALA A 269 3.57 19.37 11.14
C ALA A 269 2.80 18.36 11.98
N GLU A 270 1.55 18.04 11.58
CA GLU A 270 0.73 17.06 12.30
C GLU A 270 1.32 15.65 12.19
N VAL A 271 1.72 15.23 10.98
CA VAL A 271 2.38 13.93 10.74
C VAL A 271 3.66 13.80 11.57
N GLU A 272 4.52 14.82 11.58
CA GLU A 272 5.77 14.79 12.33
C GLU A 272 5.53 14.68 13.84
N SER A 273 4.52 15.40 14.36
CA SER A 273 4.09 15.30 15.76
C SER A 273 3.67 13.87 16.12
N ARG A 274 2.87 13.22 15.26
CA ARG A 274 2.44 11.83 15.48
C ARG A 274 3.60 10.85 15.43
N MET A 275 4.53 10.96 14.48
CA MET A 275 5.71 10.09 14.40
C MET A 275 6.60 10.17 15.66
N ARG A 276 6.75 11.37 16.23
CA ARG A 276 7.47 11.55 17.50
C ARG A 276 6.72 10.92 18.66
N LEU A 277 5.41 11.11 18.73
CA LEU A 277 4.56 10.52 19.77
C LEU A 277 4.54 8.99 19.73
N TRP A 278 4.48 8.42 18.52
CA TRP A 278 4.38 6.97 18.30
C TRP A 278 5.74 6.25 18.31
N GLY A 279 6.84 7.00 18.49
CA GLY A 279 8.18 6.44 18.66
C GLY A 279 8.89 6.00 17.37
N SER A 280 8.33 6.32 16.20
CA SER A 280 8.93 6.00 14.90
C SER A 280 10.00 7.01 14.45
N ALA A 281 9.99 8.23 15.01
CA ALA A 281 11.03 9.23 14.75
C ALA A 281 12.44 8.70 15.08
N GLY A 282 13.38 8.87 14.14
CA GLY A 282 14.76 8.40 14.25
C GLY A 282 14.99 6.93 13.91
N ARG A 283 13.95 6.16 13.54
CA ARG A 283 14.06 4.71 13.25
C ARG A 283 14.44 4.39 11.80
N ALA A 284 14.46 5.36 10.89
CA ALA A 284 14.64 5.10 9.45
C ALA A 284 15.90 4.29 9.11
N ALA A 285 17.06 4.65 9.65
CA ALA A 285 18.32 3.96 9.34
C ALA A 285 18.30 2.49 9.80
N GLU A 286 17.73 2.22 10.97
CA GLU A 286 17.60 0.86 11.50
C GLU A 286 16.68 0.01 10.62
N VAL A 287 15.52 0.57 10.24
CA VAL A 287 14.55 -0.08 9.36
C VAL A 287 15.17 -0.36 7.98
N LEU A 288 15.85 0.61 7.36
CA LEU A 288 16.54 0.42 6.07
C LEU A 288 17.63 -0.65 6.12
N SER A 289 18.30 -0.83 7.27
CA SER A 289 19.35 -1.83 7.42
C SER A 289 18.84 -3.27 7.61
N ARG A 290 17.59 -3.43 8.05
CA ARG A 290 17.00 -4.73 8.42
C ARG A 290 15.88 -5.19 7.50
N CYS A 291 15.16 -4.26 6.89
CA CYS A 291 14.02 -4.58 6.03
C CYS A 291 14.48 -4.85 4.60
N ARG A 292 13.91 -5.88 3.99
CA ARG A 292 14.15 -6.14 2.57
C ARG A 292 13.61 -4.97 1.74
N PRO A 293 14.34 -4.55 0.70
CA PRO A 293 13.79 -3.60 -0.25
C PRO A 293 12.64 -4.22 -1.04
N TRP A 294 11.65 -3.42 -1.40
CA TRP A 294 10.63 -3.82 -2.36
C TRP A 294 11.18 -3.69 -3.79
N MET A 295 11.29 -4.81 -4.51
CA MET A 295 11.97 -4.86 -5.81
C MET A 295 11.09 -5.52 -6.89
N PRO A 296 10.58 -4.76 -7.86
CA PRO A 296 9.94 -5.32 -9.04
C PRO A 296 10.90 -6.19 -9.87
N VAL A 297 10.32 -7.10 -10.66
CA VAL A 297 11.05 -7.99 -11.59
C VAL A 297 10.53 -7.78 -13.00
N GLU A 298 11.44 -7.79 -13.97
CA GLU A 298 11.14 -7.71 -15.39
C GLU A 298 11.37 -9.08 -16.03
N HIS A 299 10.32 -9.69 -16.59
CA HIS A 299 10.41 -10.90 -17.38
C HIS A 299 10.49 -10.54 -18.87
N LEU A 300 11.68 -10.67 -19.44
CA LEU A 300 11.96 -10.34 -20.84
C LEU A 300 11.90 -11.61 -21.69
N ILE A 301 11.13 -11.55 -22.78
CA ILE A 301 11.11 -12.59 -23.81
C ILE A 301 11.41 -11.95 -25.17
N ILE A 302 12.53 -12.30 -25.79
CA ILE A 302 12.83 -11.92 -27.18
C ILE A 302 12.67 -13.15 -28.07
N TYR A 303 12.00 -13.00 -29.21
CA TYR A 303 11.57 -14.13 -30.01
C TYR A 303 11.36 -13.80 -31.49
N ASN A 304 11.35 -14.85 -32.31
CA ASN A 304 10.85 -14.82 -33.69
C ASN A 304 9.57 -15.64 -33.78
N VAL A 305 8.78 -15.41 -34.83
CA VAL A 305 7.55 -16.16 -35.11
C VAL A 305 7.67 -16.87 -36.45
N GLU A 306 7.12 -18.08 -36.54
CA GLU A 306 7.08 -18.87 -37.76
C GLU A 306 5.63 -19.15 -38.18
N GLY A 307 5.37 -19.18 -39.49
CA GLY A 307 4.09 -19.64 -40.04
C GLY A 307 2.90 -18.69 -39.89
N ILE A 308 3.12 -17.43 -39.49
CA ILE A 308 2.06 -16.41 -39.39
C ILE A 308 2.48 -15.06 -39.98
N ASP A 309 1.51 -14.26 -40.40
CA ASP A 309 1.70 -12.90 -40.87
C ASP A 309 1.73 -11.88 -39.72
N GLU A 310 2.07 -10.63 -40.04
CA GLU A 310 2.20 -9.56 -39.04
C GLU A 310 0.87 -9.28 -38.30
N ASN A 311 -0.26 -9.33 -38.99
CA ASN A 311 -1.58 -9.11 -38.38
C ASN A 311 -1.87 -10.16 -37.30
N ARG A 312 -1.53 -11.43 -37.55
CA ARG A 312 -1.65 -12.50 -36.54
C ARG A 312 -0.71 -12.30 -35.36
N VAL A 313 0.49 -11.75 -35.57
CA VAL A 313 1.40 -11.40 -34.47
C VAL A 313 0.77 -10.31 -33.60
N GLU A 314 0.23 -9.26 -34.20
CA GLU A 314 -0.41 -8.16 -33.48
C GLU A 314 -1.63 -8.63 -32.66
N MET A 315 -2.45 -9.52 -33.21
CA MET A 315 -3.56 -10.14 -32.48
C MET A 315 -3.08 -11.00 -31.30
N MET A 316 -2.06 -11.84 -31.49
CA MET A 316 -1.45 -12.63 -30.42
C MET A 316 -0.89 -11.71 -29.33
N MET A 317 -0.22 -10.62 -29.72
CA MET A 317 0.31 -9.62 -28.80
C MET A 317 -0.80 -8.93 -28.00
N ALA A 318 -1.88 -8.50 -28.67
CA ALA A 318 -3.02 -7.87 -28.02
C ALA A 318 -3.70 -8.81 -27.02
N GLU A 319 -3.91 -10.07 -27.39
CA GLU A 319 -4.50 -11.06 -26.50
C GLU A 319 -3.59 -11.36 -25.31
N GLY A 320 -2.28 -11.51 -25.52
CA GLY A 320 -1.34 -11.71 -24.43
C GLY A 320 -1.28 -10.53 -23.47
N ARG A 321 -1.33 -9.28 -23.97
CA ARG A 321 -1.43 -8.10 -23.10
C ARG A 321 -2.68 -8.14 -22.22
N ARG A 322 -3.83 -8.53 -22.79
CA ARG A 322 -5.11 -8.63 -22.09
C ARG A 322 -5.09 -9.74 -21.03
N VAL A 323 -4.68 -10.95 -21.42
CA VAL A 323 -4.74 -12.14 -20.58
C VAL A 323 -3.65 -12.12 -19.51
N LEU A 324 -2.39 -11.91 -19.91
CA LEU A 324 -1.27 -11.93 -18.97
C LEU A 324 -1.29 -10.71 -18.04
N GLY A 325 -1.79 -9.56 -18.51
CA GLY A 325 -1.91 -8.34 -17.70
C GLY A 325 -3.05 -8.36 -16.68
N ALA A 326 -3.90 -9.40 -16.72
CA ALA A 326 -4.94 -9.63 -15.72
C ALA A 326 -4.48 -10.57 -14.59
N ILE A 327 -3.34 -11.24 -14.74
CA ILE A 327 -2.79 -12.14 -13.72
C ILE A 327 -2.35 -11.31 -12.49
N PRO A 328 -2.75 -11.68 -11.27
CA PRO A 328 -2.34 -10.98 -10.06
C PRO A 328 -0.82 -10.81 -9.97
N GLY A 329 -0.39 -9.61 -9.57
CA GLY A 329 1.03 -9.27 -9.45
C GLY A 329 1.69 -8.84 -10.77
N VAL A 330 1.03 -9.02 -11.93
CA VAL A 330 1.47 -8.44 -13.20
C VAL A 330 1.07 -6.97 -13.27
N ARG A 331 2.09 -6.12 -13.27
CA ARG A 331 2.01 -4.66 -13.35
C ARG A 331 1.70 -4.19 -14.76
N GLU A 332 2.44 -4.73 -15.72
CA GLU A 332 2.44 -4.27 -17.09
C GLU A 332 2.88 -5.41 -18.02
N VAL A 333 2.30 -5.44 -19.22
CA VAL A 333 2.75 -6.30 -20.31
C VAL A 333 3.02 -5.41 -21.51
N VAL A 334 4.30 -5.19 -21.79
CA VAL A 334 4.75 -4.44 -22.96
C VAL A 334 5.15 -5.41 -24.05
N THR A 335 4.74 -5.11 -25.27
CA THR A 335 5.14 -5.84 -26.47
C THR A 335 5.84 -4.89 -27.42
N GLY A 336 6.87 -5.35 -28.11
CA GLY A 336 7.62 -4.52 -29.04
C GLY A 336 8.08 -5.27 -30.27
N ARG A 337 8.48 -4.49 -31.27
CA ARG A 337 9.08 -4.97 -32.51
C ARG A 337 10.44 -4.31 -32.70
N ALA A 338 11.38 -5.07 -33.24
CA ALA A 338 12.69 -4.57 -33.59
C ALA A 338 12.58 -3.49 -34.68
N VAL A 339 13.26 -2.36 -34.44
CA VAL A 339 13.36 -1.25 -35.41
C VAL A 339 14.37 -1.59 -36.52
N GLN A 340 15.39 -2.40 -36.21
CA GLN A 340 16.40 -2.82 -37.17
C GLN A 340 15.84 -3.89 -38.12
N GLU A 341 15.97 -3.68 -39.43
CA GLU A 341 15.46 -4.60 -40.46
C GLU A 341 16.04 -6.01 -40.37
N LYS A 342 17.30 -6.14 -39.91
CA LYS A 342 18.04 -7.41 -39.79
C LYS A 342 18.34 -7.78 -38.34
N ALA A 343 17.43 -7.48 -37.42
CA ALA A 343 17.56 -7.91 -36.03
C ALA A 343 17.53 -9.44 -35.92
N LYS A 344 18.34 -10.00 -35.01
CA LYS A 344 18.34 -11.45 -34.72
C LYS A 344 16.99 -11.92 -34.20
N TYR A 345 16.36 -11.13 -33.33
CA TYR A 345 15.00 -11.35 -32.82
C TYR A 345 14.12 -10.18 -33.24
N ARG A 346 12.95 -10.46 -33.81
CA ARG A 346 12.04 -9.46 -34.35
C ARG A 346 11.08 -8.90 -33.31
N TYR A 347 10.75 -9.66 -32.27
CA TYR A 347 9.72 -9.30 -31.31
C TYR A 347 10.17 -9.43 -29.87
N THR A 348 9.51 -8.68 -28.98
CA THR A 348 9.76 -8.75 -27.54
C THR A 348 8.45 -8.72 -26.74
N TRP A 349 8.46 -9.44 -25.62
CA TRP A 349 7.58 -9.23 -24.48
C TRP A 349 8.42 -8.72 -23.31
N LEU A 350 7.89 -7.78 -22.56
CA LEU A 350 8.40 -7.35 -21.26
C LEU A 350 7.23 -7.39 -20.29
N VAL A 351 7.24 -8.35 -19.37
CA VAL A 351 6.22 -8.48 -18.34
C VAL A 351 6.80 -7.99 -17.03
N ARG A 352 6.15 -6.99 -16.43
CA ARG A 352 6.58 -6.42 -15.16
C ARG A 352 5.82 -7.08 -14.02
N PHE A 353 6.55 -7.63 -13.07
CA PHE A 353 6.01 -8.19 -11.84
C PHE A 353 6.26 -7.23 -10.67
N CYS A 354 5.30 -7.11 -9.76
CA CYS A 354 5.45 -6.26 -8.58
C CYS A 354 6.53 -6.76 -7.61
N HIS A 355 6.80 -8.07 -7.60
CA HIS A 355 7.71 -8.73 -6.67
C HIS A 355 8.22 -10.07 -7.25
N PRO A 356 9.40 -10.60 -6.86
CA PRO A 356 9.91 -11.88 -7.36
C PRO A 356 9.00 -13.08 -7.07
N ALA A 357 8.19 -13.03 -6.02
CA ALA A 357 7.25 -14.10 -5.67
C ALA A 357 6.20 -14.36 -6.77
N VAL A 358 5.93 -13.36 -7.62
CA VAL A 358 4.99 -13.49 -8.74
C VAL A 358 5.49 -14.46 -9.82
N ILE A 359 6.80 -14.69 -9.93
CA ILE A 359 7.38 -15.50 -11.03
C ILE A 359 6.77 -16.90 -11.06
N ASP A 360 6.67 -17.55 -9.90
CA ASP A 360 6.19 -18.92 -9.82
C ASP A 360 4.67 -18.97 -10.03
N SER A 361 3.92 -18.11 -9.33
CA SER A 361 2.46 -18.03 -9.47
C SER A 361 2.02 -17.65 -10.88
N TYR A 362 2.75 -16.75 -11.55
CA TYR A 362 2.52 -16.38 -12.95
C TYR A 362 2.74 -17.57 -13.89
N ARG A 363 3.82 -18.33 -13.71
CA ARG A 363 4.15 -19.48 -14.58
C ARG A 363 3.12 -20.59 -14.51
N GLU A 364 2.56 -20.80 -13.32
CA GLU A 364 1.56 -21.83 -13.04
C GLU A 364 0.12 -21.36 -13.29
N HIS A 365 -0.11 -20.06 -13.45
CA HIS A 365 -1.45 -19.50 -13.64
C HIS A 365 -2.13 -20.11 -14.89
N PRO A 366 -3.39 -20.60 -14.78
CA PRO A 366 -4.08 -21.26 -15.89
C PRO A 366 -4.12 -20.42 -17.17
N ASP A 367 -4.35 -19.11 -17.03
CA ASP A 367 -4.40 -18.18 -18.16
C ASP A 367 -3.04 -18.02 -18.84
N HIS A 368 -1.94 -17.98 -18.08
CA HIS A 368 -0.59 -17.97 -18.64
C HIS A 368 -0.32 -19.28 -19.37
N VAL A 369 -0.61 -20.43 -18.74
CA VAL A 369 -0.40 -21.75 -19.35
C VAL A 369 -1.19 -21.88 -20.65
N LEU A 370 -2.47 -21.51 -20.64
CA LEU A 370 -3.33 -21.56 -21.81
C LEU A 370 -2.81 -20.66 -22.93
N PHE A 371 -2.49 -19.40 -22.63
CA PHE A 371 -1.94 -18.47 -23.61
C PHE A 371 -0.60 -18.98 -24.17
N ALA A 372 0.32 -19.37 -23.28
CA ALA A 372 1.66 -19.81 -23.64
C ALA A 372 1.62 -21.06 -24.52
N ASP A 373 0.81 -22.06 -24.19
CA ASP A 373 0.79 -23.34 -24.90
C ASP A 373 -0.05 -23.32 -26.17
N LYS A 374 -1.11 -22.51 -26.22
CA LYS A 374 -2.02 -22.48 -27.39
C LYS A 374 -1.68 -21.39 -28.39
N LEU A 375 -1.20 -20.25 -27.93
CA LEU A 375 -1.08 -19.06 -28.78
C LEU A 375 0.38 -18.63 -28.99
N PHE A 376 1.29 -18.87 -28.05
CA PHE A 376 2.65 -18.34 -28.13
C PHE A 376 3.72 -19.38 -28.50
N ARG A 377 3.97 -20.38 -27.64
CA ARG A 377 5.07 -21.37 -27.80
C ARG A 377 5.04 -22.12 -29.13
N PRO A 378 3.88 -22.51 -29.71
CA PRO A 378 3.84 -23.16 -31.02
C PRO A 378 4.36 -22.28 -32.15
N LEU A 379 4.28 -20.96 -32.02
CA LEU A 379 4.70 -19.99 -33.03
C LEU A 379 6.10 -19.43 -32.75
N ALA A 380 6.52 -19.40 -31.48
CA ALA A 380 7.77 -18.80 -31.00
C ALA A 380 8.77 -19.86 -30.48
N ALA A 381 9.17 -20.78 -31.37
CA ALA A 381 10.14 -21.83 -31.06
C ALA A 381 11.52 -21.24 -30.75
N GLU A 382 11.97 -20.27 -31.56
CA GLU A 382 13.21 -19.53 -31.34
C GLU A 382 12.97 -18.34 -30.39
N ARG A 383 13.28 -18.53 -29.10
CA ARG A 383 13.12 -17.48 -28.07
C ARG A 383 14.19 -17.54 -27.00
N ILE A 384 14.42 -16.41 -26.36
CA ILE A 384 15.15 -16.27 -25.10
C ILE A 384 14.18 -15.70 -24.07
N SER A 385 14.15 -16.27 -22.86
CA SER A 385 13.27 -15.87 -21.76
C SER A 385 14.09 -15.79 -20.48
N ILE A 386 14.13 -14.61 -19.85
CA ILE A 386 15.00 -14.32 -18.71
C ILE A 386 14.31 -13.34 -17.75
N ASP A 387 14.45 -13.58 -16.45
CA ASP A 387 14.01 -12.68 -15.39
C ASP A 387 15.14 -11.73 -14.97
N PHE A 388 14.88 -10.42 -14.93
CA PHE A 388 15.81 -9.39 -14.52
C PHE A 388 15.31 -8.65 -13.29
N ARG A 389 16.22 -8.38 -12.36
CA ARG A 389 16.00 -7.33 -11.35
C ARG A 389 16.53 -6.03 -11.93
N ILE A 390 15.73 -4.97 -11.86
CA ILE A 390 16.23 -3.64 -12.20
C ILE A 390 17.19 -3.20 -11.09
N MET A 391 18.45 -3.03 -11.47
CA MET A 391 19.43 -2.33 -10.66
C MET A 391 19.28 -0.83 -10.95
N GLU A 392 19.06 -0.04 -9.89
CA GLU A 392 18.85 1.42 -9.87
C GLU A 392 18.72 2.14 -11.24
N THR A 393 17.52 2.61 -11.56
CA THR A 393 17.38 3.75 -12.47
C THR A 393 17.89 4.99 -11.75
N VAL A 394 19.13 5.37 -12.02
CA VAL A 394 19.72 6.64 -11.58
C VAL A 394 18.91 7.79 -12.18
N PHE A 395 17.83 8.19 -11.52
CA PHE A 395 17.43 9.59 -11.48
C PHE A 395 18.04 10.19 -10.21
N SER A 396 19.37 10.09 -10.08
CA SER A 396 20.08 11.12 -9.32
C SER A 396 19.95 12.39 -10.16
N VAL A 397 18.99 13.24 -9.81
CA VAL A 397 19.21 14.66 -10.02
C VAL A 397 20.44 14.94 -9.16
N GLN A 398 21.62 14.98 -9.79
CA GLN A 398 22.82 15.49 -9.16
C GLN A 398 22.43 16.80 -8.50
N SER A 399 22.58 16.83 -7.18
CA SER A 399 22.47 18.04 -6.38
C SER A 399 23.25 19.17 -7.07
N HIS A 400 22.53 20.18 -7.55
CA HIS A 400 23.11 21.46 -7.98
C HIS A 400 23.60 22.29 -6.78
N TYR A 401 24.38 21.68 -5.89
CA TYR A 401 25.00 22.34 -4.74
C TYR A 401 26.38 21.75 -4.45
N ASP A 402 27.24 21.65 -5.47
CA ASP A 402 28.69 21.52 -5.30
C ASP A 402 29.42 22.26 -6.45
N MET A 403 29.09 23.55 -6.61
CA MET A 403 30.00 24.51 -7.21
C MET A 403 30.21 25.69 -6.26
N ALA A 404 31.12 25.50 -5.32
CA ALA A 404 31.91 26.58 -4.74
C ALA A 404 33.32 26.02 -4.52
N LEU A 405 34.18 26.25 -5.52
CA LEU A 405 35.62 26.38 -5.36
C LEU A 405 35.94 27.68 -4.63
#